data_AF-A0A2N1F569-F1
#
_entry.id   AF-A0A2N1F569-F1
#
_cell.length_a   1.000
_cell.length_b   1.000
_cell.length_c   1.000
_cell.angle_alpha   90.00
_cell.angle_beta   90.00
_cell.angle_gamma   90.00
#
_symmetry.space_group_name_H-M   'P 1'
#
loop_
_entity.id
_entity.type
_entity.pdbx_description
1 polymer ?
#
loop_
_entity_poly.entity_id
_entity_poly.type
_entity_poly.pdbx_seq_one_letter_code
_entity_poly.pdbx_strand_id
1 'polypeptide(L)'
;MKTKMNTIVKLIALSFIMVFTNCGNNDTPIAKSQKTAFGIFKITNDKTVVEMNGTIGSSSLIDFNKLYVAYPAVTKINIKQCDGSTDDTINLLVSKRVYDLNIEIHLLDNASIASGGVDFFLAGKKRTRDSSTKIGVHSWAGDGSTATDFPVGHANHLPYINYYKSIGFTDVDAKAFYYFTINAAAASDIHWMTEKEIATYKMLKS
;
A
#
# COMPACT_ATOMS: atom_id res chain seq x y z
N MET A 1 -89.93 -11.16 -36.28
CA MET A 1 -89.56 -10.44 -37.51
C MET A 1 -88.04 -10.57 -37.68
N LYS A 2 -87.63 -11.36 -38.69
CA LYS A 2 -86.35 -11.48 -39.42
C LYS A 2 -85.00 -11.53 -38.65
N THR A 3 -84.29 -12.68 -38.53
CA THR A 3 -83.32 -13.41 -39.41
C THR A 3 -81.88 -12.87 -39.57
N LYS A 4 -80.93 -13.82 -39.40
CA LYS A 4 -79.55 -13.99 -40.00
C LYS A 4 -78.44 -13.04 -39.50
N MET A 5 -77.16 -13.42 -39.41
CA MET A 5 -76.38 -14.38 -40.21
C MET A 5 -75.04 -14.76 -39.51
N ASN A 6 -74.59 -16.00 -39.73
CA ASN A 6 -73.24 -16.50 -39.43
C ASN A 6 -72.17 -15.82 -40.30
N THR A 7 -70.93 -15.69 -39.80
CA THR A 7 -69.74 -15.86 -40.63
C THR A 7 -68.59 -16.44 -39.81
N ILE A 8 -68.18 -17.65 -40.19
CA ILE A 8 -67.00 -18.37 -39.72
C ILE A 8 -65.80 -17.84 -40.51
N VAL A 9 -64.76 -17.35 -39.84
CA VAL A 9 -63.45 -17.09 -40.46
C VAL A 9 -62.47 -18.12 -39.91
N LYS A 10 -62.05 -19.04 -40.79
CA LYS A 10 -60.94 -19.97 -40.56
C LYS A 10 -59.63 -19.18 -40.55
N LEU A 11 -58.89 -19.18 -39.44
CA LEU A 11 -57.51 -18.73 -39.42
C LEU A 11 -56.59 -19.94 -39.60
N ILE A 12 -55.80 -19.90 -40.66
CA ILE A 12 -54.77 -20.86 -41.04
C ILE A 12 -53.58 -20.63 -40.10
N ALA A 13 -53.22 -21.65 -39.31
CA ALA A 13 -51.99 -21.65 -38.53
C ALA A 13 -50.81 -21.91 -39.47
N LEU A 14 -50.06 -20.85 -39.78
CA LEU A 14 -48.82 -20.95 -40.54
C LEU A 14 -47.66 -21.16 -39.56
N SER A 15 -47.19 -22.39 -39.48
CA SER A 15 -46.05 -22.82 -38.67
C SER A 15 -44.77 -22.15 -39.15
N PHE A 16 -44.29 -21.13 -38.43
CA PHE A 16 -42.96 -20.56 -38.62
C PHE A 16 -41.93 -21.50 -37.96
N ILE A 17 -41.29 -22.36 -38.76
CA ILE A 17 -40.10 -23.09 -38.33
C ILE A 17 -38.94 -22.08 -38.36
N MET A 18 -38.61 -21.50 -37.19
CA MET A 18 -37.33 -20.81 -37.01
C MET A 18 -36.23 -21.85 -36.92
N VAL A 19 -35.45 -21.98 -37.99
CA VAL A 19 -34.17 -22.68 -37.98
C VAL A 19 -33.19 -21.80 -37.22
N PHE A 20 -32.85 -22.18 -35.99
CA PHE A 20 -31.70 -21.59 -35.29
C PHE A 20 -30.42 -22.16 -35.91
N THR A 21 -29.79 -21.38 -36.77
CA THR A 21 -28.39 -21.61 -37.17
C THR A 21 -27.49 -21.33 -35.97
N ASN A 22 -26.99 -22.40 -35.35
CA ASN A 22 -25.94 -22.34 -34.35
C ASN A 22 -24.60 -22.01 -35.05
N CYS A 23 -24.28 -20.72 -35.16
CA CYS A 23 -22.91 -20.30 -35.47
C CYS A 23 -22.08 -20.44 -34.19
N GLY A 24 -21.30 -21.51 -34.13
CA GLY A 24 -20.30 -21.71 -33.09
C GLY A 24 -19.20 -20.66 -33.21
N ASN A 25 -19.30 -19.62 -32.37
CA ASN A 25 -18.14 -18.84 -31.98
C ASN A 25 -17.62 -19.45 -30.68
N ASN A 26 -16.57 -20.28 -30.79
CA ASN A 26 -15.74 -20.67 -29.66
C ASN A 26 -14.86 -19.49 -29.24
N ASP A 27 -15.47 -18.33 -28.95
CA ASP A 27 -14.80 -17.24 -28.27
C ASP A 27 -14.82 -17.58 -26.78
N THR A 28 -13.97 -18.52 -26.39
CA THR A 28 -13.64 -18.69 -24.97
C THR A 28 -13.14 -17.32 -24.50
N PRO A 29 -13.80 -16.65 -23.53
CA PRO A 29 -13.27 -15.41 -23.01
C PRO A 29 -11.94 -15.76 -22.38
N ILE A 30 -10.82 -15.41 -23.02
CA ILE A 30 -9.53 -15.44 -22.39
C ILE A 30 -9.65 -14.43 -21.26
N ALA A 31 -9.88 -14.92 -20.04
CA ALA A 31 -9.90 -14.09 -18.85
C ALA A 31 -8.58 -13.33 -18.84
N LYS A 32 -8.64 -12.00 -19.08
CA LYS A 32 -7.44 -11.17 -19.02
C LYS A 32 -6.83 -11.38 -17.64
N SER A 33 -5.63 -11.94 -17.63
CA SER A 33 -4.81 -12.10 -16.42
C SER A 33 -4.82 -10.77 -15.67
N GLN A 34 -5.38 -10.77 -14.46
CA GLN A 34 -5.47 -9.57 -13.64
C GLN A 34 -4.06 -9.14 -13.25
N LYS A 35 -3.70 -7.87 -13.45
CA LYS A 35 -2.38 -7.34 -13.09
C LYS A 35 -2.13 -7.54 -11.58
N THR A 36 -0.99 -8.13 -11.24
CA THR A 36 -0.64 -8.48 -9.85
C THR A 36 0.48 -7.63 -9.25
N ALA A 37 1.26 -6.90 -10.07
CA ALA A 37 2.36 -6.07 -9.61
C ALA A 37 2.16 -4.59 -9.97
N PHE A 38 2.39 -3.70 -9.02
CA PHE A 38 2.20 -2.25 -9.11
C PHE A 38 3.43 -1.59 -8.47
N GLY A 39 4.44 -1.28 -9.28
CA GLY A 39 5.73 -0.80 -8.79
C GLY A 39 6.36 -1.80 -7.83
N ILE A 40 6.71 -1.34 -6.63
CA ILE A 40 7.31 -2.16 -5.56
C ILE A 40 6.31 -3.07 -4.84
N PHE A 41 5.01 -2.98 -5.15
CA PHE A 41 3.94 -3.74 -4.49
C PHE A 41 3.46 -4.88 -5.37
N LYS A 42 3.42 -6.10 -4.85
CA LYS A 42 2.92 -7.30 -5.54
C LYS A 42 1.87 -8.00 -4.69
N ILE A 43 0.66 -8.16 -5.22
CA ILE A 43 -0.39 -8.93 -4.56
C ILE A 43 -0.02 -10.42 -4.54
N THR A 44 -0.24 -11.09 -3.41
CA THR A 44 -0.11 -12.55 -3.28
C THR A 44 -1.29 -13.26 -3.93
N ASN A 45 -1.19 -14.59 -4.06
CA ASN A 45 -2.26 -15.41 -4.64
C ASN A 45 -3.57 -15.38 -3.82
N ASP A 46 -3.48 -15.13 -2.50
CA ASP A 46 -4.66 -15.00 -1.63
C ASP A 46 -5.44 -13.69 -1.84
N LYS A 47 -4.87 -12.72 -2.57
CA LYS A 47 -5.46 -11.40 -2.90
C LYS A 47 -5.79 -10.50 -1.70
N THR A 48 -5.26 -10.81 -0.52
CA THR A 48 -5.43 -10.07 0.73
C THR A 48 -4.10 -9.56 1.29
N VAL A 49 -2.97 -10.11 0.83
CA VAL A 49 -1.63 -9.72 1.26
C VAL A 49 -0.84 -9.12 0.08
N VAL A 50 -0.06 -8.10 0.37
CA VAL A 50 0.87 -7.46 -0.56
C VAL A 50 2.30 -7.75 -0.11
N GLU A 51 3.16 -8.19 -1.02
CA GLU A 51 4.61 -8.16 -0.83
C GLU A 51 5.15 -6.79 -1.30
N MET A 52 5.94 -6.13 -0.46
CA MET A 52 6.66 -4.90 -0.80
C MET A 52 8.16 -5.19 -0.91
N ASN A 53 8.76 -4.84 -2.04
CA ASN A 53 10.19 -5.05 -2.27
C ASN A 53 10.76 -3.93 -3.16
N GLY A 54 11.47 -2.98 -2.56
CA GLY A 54 12.17 -1.89 -3.25
C GLY A 54 12.02 -0.53 -2.58
N THR A 55 12.65 0.48 -3.19
CA THR A 55 12.67 1.88 -2.74
C THR A 55 11.35 2.58 -3.05
N ILE A 56 10.87 3.39 -2.12
CA ILE A 56 9.68 4.22 -2.31
C ILE A 56 10.05 5.41 -3.20
N GLY A 57 9.31 5.64 -4.28
CA GLY A 57 9.56 6.74 -5.21
C GLY A 57 8.29 7.45 -5.60
N SER A 58 8.39 8.41 -6.53
CA SER A 58 7.28 9.31 -6.87
C SER A 58 6.02 8.60 -7.41
N SER A 59 6.13 7.38 -7.93
CA SER A 59 4.97 6.59 -8.38
C SER A 59 4.30 5.77 -7.28
N SER A 60 4.96 5.55 -6.13
CA SER A 60 4.54 4.57 -5.12
C SER A 60 3.14 4.81 -4.59
N LEU A 61 2.72 6.06 -4.36
CA LEU A 61 1.36 6.37 -3.94
C LEU A 61 0.31 5.99 -5.01
N ILE A 62 0.59 6.31 -6.27
CA ILE A 62 -0.32 6.01 -7.39
C ILE A 62 -0.39 4.49 -7.60
N ASP A 63 0.75 3.80 -7.52
CA ASP A 63 0.83 2.35 -7.66
C ASP A 63 0.09 1.63 -6.54
N PHE A 64 0.27 2.07 -5.28
CA PHE A 64 -0.46 1.53 -4.15
C PHE A 64 -1.98 1.75 -4.27
N ASN A 65 -2.41 2.95 -4.67
CA ASN A 65 -3.83 3.23 -4.87
C ASN A 65 -4.45 2.39 -6.00
N LYS A 66 -3.74 2.20 -7.12
CA LYS A 66 -4.18 1.31 -8.21
C LYS A 66 -4.29 -0.14 -7.72
N LEU A 67 -3.34 -0.61 -6.91
CA LEU A 67 -3.40 -1.92 -6.29
C LEU A 67 -4.64 -2.04 -5.40
N TYR A 68 -4.86 -1.09 -4.50
CA TYR A 68 -5.99 -1.16 -3.56
C TYR A 68 -7.35 -1.08 -4.25
N VAL A 69 -7.46 -0.31 -5.35
CA VAL A 69 -8.67 -0.32 -6.19
C VAL A 69 -8.91 -1.68 -6.84
N ALA A 70 -7.85 -2.35 -7.31
CA ALA A 70 -7.95 -3.67 -7.92
C ALA A 70 -8.18 -4.80 -6.89
N TYR A 71 -7.71 -4.61 -5.65
CA TYR A 71 -7.74 -5.59 -4.57
C TYR A 71 -8.15 -4.92 -3.23
N PRO A 72 -9.43 -4.54 -3.07
CA PRO A 72 -9.89 -3.80 -1.89
C PRO A 72 -9.90 -4.63 -0.59
N ALA A 73 -9.74 -5.95 -0.69
CA ALA A 73 -9.64 -6.86 0.46
C ALA A 73 -8.23 -6.93 1.07
N VAL A 74 -7.28 -6.11 0.59
CA VAL A 74 -5.93 -6.05 1.16
C VAL A 74 -5.98 -5.57 2.61
N THR A 75 -5.39 -6.37 3.49
CA THR A 75 -5.33 -6.09 4.94
C THR A 75 -3.91 -6.12 5.48
N LYS A 76 -2.94 -6.62 4.71
CA LYS A 76 -1.56 -6.81 5.16
C LYS A 76 -0.55 -6.49 4.07
N ILE A 77 0.57 -5.89 4.48
CA ILE A 77 1.78 -5.74 3.68
C ILE A 77 2.93 -6.48 4.36
N ASN A 78 3.52 -7.43 3.65
CA ASN A 78 4.76 -8.08 4.02
C ASN A 78 5.92 -7.35 3.32
N ILE A 79 6.80 -6.72 4.08
CA ILE A 79 7.99 -6.05 3.53
C ILE A 79 9.12 -7.08 3.45
N LYS A 80 9.65 -7.26 2.24
CA LYS A 80 10.84 -8.04 1.99
C LYS A 80 12.09 -7.17 2.09
N GLN A 81 12.14 -6.03 1.42
CA GLN A 81 13.22 -5.04 1.52
C GLN A 81 12.66 -3.64 1.20
N CYS A 82 13.14 -2.61 1.91
CA CYS A 82 12.87 -1.21 1.57
C CYS A 82 13.98 -0.33 2.15
N ASP A 83 14.94 0.05 1.33
CA ASP A 83 16.10 0.85 1.73
C ASP A 83 15.79 2.32 2.03
N GLY A 84 14.63 2.82 1.60
CA GLY A 84 14.23 4.19 1.87
C GLY A 84 13.26 4.77 0.86
N SER A 85 13.36 6.08 0.71
CA SER A 85 12.64 6.86 -0.28
C SER A 85 13.57 7.71 -1.13
N THR A 86 13.21 7.89 -2.40
CA THR A 86 13.77 8.95 -3.28
C THR A 86 12.87 10.17 -3.36
N ASP A 87 11.64 10.06 -2.84
CA ASP A 87 10.65 11.13 -2.76
C ASP A 87 9.99 11.07 -1.38
N ASP A 88 10.50 11.90 -0.46
CA ASP A 88 10.07 11.89 0.94
C ASP A 88 8.61 12.32 1.08
N THR A 89 8.15 13.26 0.25
CA THR A 89 6.76 13.70 0.30
C THR A 89 5.82 12.55 -0.07
N ILE A 90 6.11 11.83 -1.15
CA ILE A 90 5.31 10.68 -1.57
C ILE A 90 5.41 9.55 -0.55
N ASN A 91 6.56 9.36 0.09
CA ASN A 91 6.71 8.40 1.18
C ASN A 91 5.74 8.66 2.34
N LEU A 92 5.69 9.89 2.86
CA LEU A 92 4.77 10.22 3.96
C LEU A 92 3.31 10.05 3.54
N LEU A 93 2.97 10.40 2.30
CA LEU A 93 1.60 10.27 1.77
C LEU A 93 1.16 8.82 1.59
N VAL A 94 2.00 7.96 0.98
CA VAL A 94 1.66 6.53 0.80
C VAL A 94 1.60 5.81 2.14
N SER A 95 2.52 6.14 3.05
CA SER A 95 2.52 5.56 4.40
C SER A 95 1.27 5.98 5.18
N LYS A 96 0.90 7.25 5.15
CA LYS A 96 -0.36 7.72 5.77
C LYS A 96 -1.58 7.03 5.14
N ARG A 97 -1.59 6.81 3.83
CA ARG A 97 -2.67 6.09 3.14
C ARG A 97 -2.80 4.65 3.65
N VAL A 98 -1.68 3.95 3.87
CA VAL A 98 -1.66 2.59 4.46
C VAL A 98 -2.23 2.60 5.88
N TYR A 99 -1.85 3.58 6.71
CA TYR A 99 -2.39 3.73 8.06
C TYR A 99 -3.91 3.94 8.08
N ASP A 100 -4.41 4.81 7.21
CA ASP A 100 -5.84 5.15 7.12
C ASP A 100 -6.72 3.97 6.68
N LEU A 101 -6.12 3.00 5.99
CA LEU A 101 -6.77 1.76 5.59
C LEU A 101 -6.70 0.67 6.66
N ASN A 102 -6.12 0.97 7.83
CA ASN A 102 -5.89 0.02 8.94
C ASN A 102 -5.11 -1.24 8.51
N ILE A 103 -4.18 -1.09 7.57
CA ILE A 103 -3.38 -2.22 7.07
C ILE A 103 -2.30 -2.59 8.09
N GLU A 104 -2.11 -3.89 8.29
CA GLU A 104 -1.01 -4.45 9.06
C GLU A 104 0.28 -4.46 8.24
N ILE A 105 1.42 -4.24 8.89
CA ILE A 105 2.73 -4.38 8.24
C ILE A 105 3.58 -5.40 8.99
N HIS A 106 4.18 -6.31 8.24
CA HIS A 106 5.04 -7.35 8.75
C HIS A 106 6.38 -7.36 8.01
N LEU A 107 7.50 -7.39 8.73
CA LEU A 107 8.82 -7.60 8.13
C LEU A 107 9.10 -9.10 8.03
N LEU A 108 9.34 -9.60 6.82
CA LEU A 108 9.69 -11.00 6.59
C LEU A 108 11.09 -11.33 7.11
N ASP A 109 11.40 -12.61 7.26
CA ASP A 109 12.74 -13.07 7.67
C ASP A 109 13.84 -12.46 6.78
N ASN A 110 14.90 -11.96 7.42
CA ASN A 110 16.01 -11.22 6.78
C ASN A 110 15.60 -9.92 6.05
N ALA A 111 14.40 -9.39 6.31
CA ALA A 111 14.03 -8.09 5.77
C ALA A 111 14.91 -6.98 6.31
N SER A 112 15.32 -6.06 5.44
CA SER A 112 16.01 -4.83 5.82
C SER A 112 15.17 -3.65 5.40
N ILE A 113 14.91 -2.76 6.37
CA ILE A 113 14.32 -1.46 6.12
C ILE A 113 15.24 -0.36 6.63
N ALA A 114 15.33 0.75 5.90
CA ALA A 114 16.05 1.93 6.35
C ALA A 114 15.33 3.21 5.91
N SER A 115 15.67 4.34 6.53
CA SER A 115 15.23 5.66 6.09
C SER A 115 13.70 5.77 5.96
N GLY A 116 13.18 6.27 4.83
CA GLY A 116 11.76 6.28 4.52
C GLY A 116 11.03 4.91 4.58
N GLY A 117 11.74 3.79 4.45
CA GLY A 117 11.19 2.45 4.66
C GLY A 117 10.80 2.20 6.13
N VAL A 118 11.50 2.83 7.08
CA VAL A 118 11.12 2.84 8.50
C VAL A 118 9.86 3.66 8.71
N ASP A 119 9.77 4.84 8.09
CA ASP A 119 8.54 5.65 8.15
C ASP A 119 7.33 4.87 7.64
N PHE A 120 7.49 4.15 6.52
CA PHE A 120 6.45 3.28 5.97
C PHE A 120 6.08 2.15 6.91
N PHE A 121 7.05 1.46 7.50
CA PHE A 121 6.79 0.39 8.48
C PHE A 121 5.99 0.90 9.69
N LEU A 122 6.30 2.12 10.16
CA LEU A 122 5.59 2.74 11.29
C LEU A 122 4.10 3.00 11.02
N ALA A 123 3.69 3.13 9.75
CA ALA A 123 2.29 3.29 9.38
C ALA A 123 1.43 2.02 9.55
N GLY A 124 2.04 0.87 9.84
CA GLY A 124 1.29 -0.36 10.11
C GLY A 124 0.39 -0.22 11.34
N LYS A 125 -0.89 -0.56 11.20
CA LYS A 125 -1.83 -0.56 12.33
C LYS A 125 -1.38 -1.53 13.42
N LYS A 126 -0.92 -2.69 12.96
CA LYS A 126 -0.14 -3.70 13.66
C LYS A 126 1.21 -3.80 12.95
N ARG A 127 2.29 -3.92 13.72
CA ARG A 127 3.69 -3.93 13.25
C ARG A 127 4.40 -5.11 13.86
N THR A 128 4.72 -6.09 13.05
CA THR A 128 5.42 -7.31 13.47
C THR A 128 6.63 -7.58 12.58
N ARG A 129 7.48 -8.51 13.00
CA ARG A 129 8.64 -8.96 12.24
C ARG A 129 8.93 -10.42 12.53
N ASP A 130 9.55 -11.08 11.58
CA ASP A 130 10.21 -12.37 11.77
C ASP A 130 11.59 -12.20 12.44
N SER A 131 12.40 -13.25 12.45
CA SER A 131 13.80 -13.22 12.88
C SER A 131 14.70 -12.43 11.92
N SER A 132 15.90 -12.09 12.40
CA SER A 132 17.00 -11.59 11.58
C SER A 132 16.71 -10.33 10.74
N THR A 133 15.68 -9.56 11.08
CA THR A 133 15.35 -8.31 10.39
C THR A 133 16.24 -7.16 10.83
N LYS A 134 16.46 -6.18 9.95
CA LYS A 134 17.19 -4.96 10.25
C LYS A 134 16.29 -3.73 10.08
N ILE A 135 16.32 -2.83 11.06
CA ILE A 135 15.61 -1.55 11.04
C ILE A 135 16.67 -0.46 11.20
N GLY A 136 16.86 0.35 10.17
CA GLY A 136 17.94 1.34 10.09
C GLY A 136 17.42 2.77 10.04
N VAL A 137 18.01 3.67 10.83
CA VAL A 137 17.67 5.10 10.81
C VAL A 137 18.91 5.94 10.51
N HIS A 138 18.69 7.11 9.93
CA HIS A 138 19.74 8.10 9.70
C HIS A 138 19.11 9.48 9.45
N SER A 139 19.93 10.52 9.50
CA SER A 139 19.54 11.87 9.10
C SER A 139 19.20 11.95 7.62
N TRP A 140 18.23 12.77 7.25
CA TRP A 140 18.07 13.20 5.86
C TRP A 140 19.10 14.28 5.50
N ALA A 141 19.33 14.45 4.20
CA ALA A 141 20.09 15.54 3.60
C ALA A 141 19.40 15.95 2.30
N GLY A 142 19.36 17.26 2.03
CA GLY A 142 18.70 17.83 0.85
C GLY A 142 19.06 19.30 0.69
N ASP A 143 19.11 19.79 -0.56
CA ASP A 143 19.41 21.20 -0.88
C ASP A 143 20.67 21.75 -0.20
N GLY A 144 21.70 20.92 -0.05
CA GLY A 144 22.98 21.28 0.56
C GLY A 144 22.97 21.39 2.09
N SER A 145 21.86 21.02 2.74
CA SER A 145 21.74 20.98 4.20
C SER A 145 21.41 19.57 4.70
N THR A 146 21.73 19.30 5.95
CA THR A 146 21.34 18.10 6.70
C THR A 146 20.34 18.47 7.79
N ALA A 147 19.66 17.46 8.34
CA ALA A 147 18.69 17.71 9.41
C ALA A 147 19.29 18.45 10.60
N THR A 148 20.52 18.11 10.98
CA THR A 148 21.21 18.68 12.15
C THR A 148 21.75 20.09 11.95
N ASP A 149 21.72 20.62 10.72
CA ASP A 149 22.06 22.02 10.46
C ASP A 149 20.94 22.97 10.94
N PHE A 150 19.74 22.44 11.17
CA PHE A 150 18.61 23.20 11.69
C PHE A 150 18.49 23.05 13.22
N PRO A 151 18.19 24.13 13.96
CA PRO A 151 18.03 24.05 15.40
C PRO A 151 16.76 23.28 15.80
N VAL A 152 16.77 22.66 16.98
CA VAL A 152 15.59 22.00 17.55
C VAL A 152 14.36 22.91 17.49
N GLY A 153 13.26 22.39 16.93
CA GLY A 153 12.00 23.11 16.73
C GLY A 153 11.87 23.84 15.39
N HIS A 154 12.88 23.81 14.53
CA HIS A 154 12.81 24.40 13.19
C HIS A 154 11.70 23.77 12.33
N ALA A 155 11.13 24.57 11.41
CA ALA A 155 10.01 24.17 10.57
C ALA A 155 10.30 22.93 9.70
N ASN A 156 11.56 22.75 9.28
CA ASN A 156 12.00 21.60 8.47
C ASN A 156 11.84 20.25 9.19
N HIS A 157 11.69 20.25 10.51
CA HIS A 157 11.43 19.04 11.29
C HIS A 157 9.94 18.66 11.31
N LEU A 158 9.06 19.63 11.08
CA LEU A 158 7.62 19.48 11.26
C LEU A 158 6.98 18.45 10.32
N PRO A 159 7.38 18.29 9.03
CA PRO A 159 6.77 17.28 8.16
C PRO A 159 6.79 15.86 8.75
N TYR A 160 7.96 15.43 9.24
CA TYR A 160 8.13 14.09 9.85
C TYR A 160 7.47 13.98 11.22
N ILE A 161 7.63 14.98 12.09
CA ILE A 161 6.99 14.99 13.42
C ILE A 161 5.46 14.94 13.27
N ASN A 162 4.90 15.74 12.36
CA ASN A 162 3.46 15.73 12.10
C ASN A 162 3.01 14.43 11.45
N TYR A 163 3.82 13.84 10.58
CA TYR A 163 3.56 12.52 10.02
C TYR A 163 3.43 11.46 11.13
N TYR A 164 4.42 11.35 12.03
CA TYR A 164 4.36 10.38 13.14
C TYR A 164 3.12 10.59 14.01
N LYS A 165 2.76 11.84 14.31
CA LYS A 165 1.52 12.16 15.04
C LYS A 165 0.28 11.70 14.28
N SER A 166 0.26 11.88 12.97
CA SER A 166 -0.87 11.49 12.11
C SER A 166 -1.09 9.97 12.04
N ILE A 167 -0.07 9.17 12.35
CA ILE A 167 -0.15 7.70 12.46
C ILE A 167 -0.23 7.23 13.93
N GLY A 168 -0.62 8.13 14.84
CA GLY A 168 -1.02 7.79 16.20
C GLY A 168 0.09 7.83 17.25
N PHE A 169 1.25 8.43 16.95
CA PHE A 169 2.24 8.75 17.98
C PHE A 169 1.75 9.95 18.81
N THR A 170 2.10 9.95 20.09
CA THR A 170 1.96 11.16 20.90
C THR A 170 2.95 12.22 20.43
N ASP A 171 2.71 13.50 20.74
CA ASP A 171 3.65 14.57 20.38
C ASP A 171 5.06 14.33 20.97
N VAL A 172 5.12 13.78 22.18
CA VAL A 172 6.37 13.41 22.87
C VAL A 172 7.07 12.27 22.14
N ASP A 173 6.36 11.17 21.85
CA ASP A 173 6.95 10.01 21.17
C ASP A 173 7.41 10.37 19.75
N ALA A 174 6.63 11.17 19.02
CA ALA A 174 6.95 11.62 17.67
C ALA A 174 8.23 12.45 17.63
N LYS A 175 8.37 13.42 18.54
CA LYS A 175 9.59 14.23 18.67
C LYS A 175 10.78 13.37 19.11
N ALA A 176 10.59 12.51 20.11
CA ALA A 176 11.65 11.66 20.62
C ALA A 176 12.22 10.75 19.51
N PHE A 177 11.35 10.09 18.74
CA PHE A 177 11.79 9.26 17.62
C PHE A 177 12.45 10.08 16.52
N TYR A 178 11.85 11.20 16.10
CA TYR A 178 12.44 12.06 15.05
C TYR A 178 13.84 12.56 15.42
N TYR A 179 14.03 13.09 16.63
CA TYR A 179 15.34 13.58 17.05
C TYR A 179 16.35 12.45 17.23
N PHE A 180 15.90 11.25 17.63
CA PHE A 180 16.76 10.08 17.61
C PHE A 180 17.22 9.75 16.18
N THR A 181 16.31 9.67 15.21
CA THR A 181 16.67 9.26 13.85
C THR A 181 17.71 10.18 13.22
N ILE A 182 17.51 11.51 13.34
CA ILE A 182 18.42 12.47 12.72
C ILE A 182 19.77 12.62 13.43
N ASN A 183 19.88 12.17 14.68
CA ASN A 183 21.14 12.20 15.44
C ASN A 183 21.84 10.84 15.50
N ALA A 184 21.19 9.76 15.07
CA ALA A 184 21.74 8.40 15.17
C ALA A 184 22.86 8.12 14.15
N ALA A 185 22.73 8.65 12.93
CA ALA A 185 23.74 8.52 11.87
C ALA A 185 23.62 9.68 10.86
N ALA A 186 24.72 10.00 10.19
CA ALA A 186 24.73 10.93 9.06
C ALA A 186 23.95 10.35 7.87
N ALA A 187 23.53 11.19 6.93
CA ALA A 187 22.74 10.76 5.76
C ALA A 187 23.44 9.74 4.85
N SER A 188 24.78 9.65 4.91
CA SER A 188 25.60 8.70 4.14
C SER A 188 25.86 7.38 4.89
N ASP A 189 25.30 7.19 6.08
CA ASP A 189 25.49 6.02 6.92
C ASP A 189 24.14 5.51 7.45
N ILE A 190 24.13 4.35 8.10
CA ILE A 190 22.92 3.75 8.68
C ILE A 190 23.20 3.30 10.11
N HIS A 191 22.43 3.85 11.05
CA HIS A 191 22.34 3.30 12.39
C HIS A 191 21.33 2.15 12.41
N TRP A 192 21.83 0.92 12.42
CA TRP A 192 20.99 -0.27 12.62
C TRP A 192 20.55 -0.34 14.08
N MET A 193 19.25 -0.15 14.32
CA MET A 193 18.68 -0.08 15.66
C MET A 193 18.94 -1.38 16.42
N THR A 194 19.37 -1.23 17.66
CA THR A 194 19.45 -2.31 18.64
C THR A 194 18.05 -2.73 19.10
N GLU A 195 17.94 -3.94 19.66
CA GLU A 195 16.71 -4.44 20.27
C GLU A 195 16.17 -3.50 21.36
N LYS A 196 17.07 -2.86 22.12
CA LYS A 196 16.70 -1.87 23.14
C LYS A 196 16.06 -0.64 22.51
N GLU A 197 16.60 -0.12 21.41
CA GLU A 197 16.04 1.04 20.71
C GLU A 197 14.72 0.69 20.03
N ILE A 198 14.62 -0.50 19.43
CA ILE A 198 13.38 -1.02 18.85
C ILE A 198 12.25 -1.04 19.90
N ALA A 199 12.56 -1.47 21.13
CA ALA A 199 11.63 -1.41 22.24
C ALA A 199 11.36 0.04 22.72
N THR A 200 12.40 0.85 22.86
CA THR A 200 12.32 2.25 23.33
C THR A 200 11.39 3.08 22.45
N TYR A 201 11.54 2.98 21.13
CA TYR A 201 10.75 3.72 20.15
C TYR A 201 9.48 2.99 19.69
N LYS A 202 9.12 1.89 20.39
CA LYS A 202 7.87 1.15 20.16
C LYS A 202 7.70 0.78 18.68
N MET A 203 8.76 0.28 18.04
CA MET A 203 8.76 -0.04 16.60
C MET A 203 7.80 -1.18 16.26
N LEU A 204 7.51 -2.05 17.23
CA LEU A 204 6.53 -3.14 17.10
C LEU A 204 5.23 -2.80 17.84
N LYS A 205 4.12 -3.32 17.33
CA LYS A 205 2.78 -3.16 17.91
C LYS A 205 1.90 -4.35 17.54
N SER A 206 1.36 -5.04 18.54
CA SER A 206 0.48 -6.21 18.35
C SER A 206 -0.98 -5.84 18.26
#